data_AF-A0A950ANH5-F1
#
_entry.id   AF-A0A950ANH5-F1
#
_cell.length_a   1.000
_cell.length_b   1.000
_cell.length_c   1.000
_cell.angle_alpha   90.00
_cell.angle_beta   90.00
_cell.angle_gamma   90.00
#
_symmetry.space_group_name_H-M   'P 1'
#
loop_
_entity.id
_entity.type
_entity.pdbx_description
1 polymer ?
#
loop_
_entity_poly.entity_id
_entity_poly.type
_entity_poly.pdbx_seq_one_letter_code
_entity_poly.pdbx_strand_id
1 'polypeptide(L)'
;MRLIHERPAHPWTVDSLADGVAMSRSAFADRFRDLVGVPPHSYVTRWRMHKASGLLRHGDATIASVARAVGYENESSFGKVFKRYTGQAPGEFRARSNGDIVERHGG
;
A
#
# COMPACT_ATOMS: atom_id res chain seq x y z
N MET A 1 -12.09 -10.36 -3.14
CA MET A 1 -11.06 -9.28 -3.13
C MET A 1 -11.63 -7.86 -3.23
N ARG A 2 -12.97 -7.66 -3.31
CA ARG A 2 -13.56 -6.32 -3.45
C ARG A 2 -13.30 -5.38 -2.26
N LEU A 3 -13.33 -5.92 -1.03
CA LEU A 3 -13.13 -5.17 0.22
C LEU A 3 -11.77 -4.45 0.33
N ILE A 4 -10.67 -5.10 -0.10
CA ILE A 4 -9.31 -4.53 -0.04
C ILE A 4 -9.16 -3.36 -1.03
N HIS A 5 -9.81 -3.46 -2.20
CA HIS A 5 -9.76 -2.42 -3.22
C HIS A 5 -10.60 -1.20 -2.85
N GLU A 6 -11.73 -1.40 -2.17
CA GLU A 6 -12.67 -0.31 -1.82
C GLU A 6 -12.23 0.52 -0.61
N ARG A 7 -11.51 -0.06 0.36
CA ARG A 7 -11.11 0.67 1.59
C ARG A 7 -9.64 0.52 1.95
N PRO A 8 -8.71 1.15 1.22
CA PRO A 8 -7.27 0.91 1.42
C PRO A 8 -6.72 1.51 2.72
N ALA A 9 -7.41 2.51 3.28
CA ALA A 9 -7.05 3.16 4.54
C ALA A 9 -7.54 2.39 5.77
N HIS A 10 -8.43 1.41 5.58
CA HIS A 10 -8.88 0.58 6.69
C HIS A 10 -7.69 -0.24 7.18
N PRO A 11 -7.48 -0.37 8.50
CA PRO A 11 -6.38 -1.14 9.06
C PRO A 11 -6.64 -2.64 8.90
N TRP A 12 -6.71 -3.12 7.65
CA TRP A 12 -6.94 -4.51 7.34
C TRP A 12 -5.87 -5.38 8.02
N THR A 13 -6.30 -6.09 9.05
CA THR A 13 -5.60 -7.23 9.62
C THR A 13 -6.08 -8.50 8.94
N VAL A 14 -5.29 -9.57 9.03
CA VAL A 14 -5.74 -10.89 8.55
C VAL A 14 -7.05 -11.29 9.22
N ASP A 15 -7.22 -10.95 10.50
CA ASP A 15 -8.46 -11.12 11.26
C ASP A 15 -9.64 -10.35 10.65
N SER A 16 -9.50 -9.05 10.38
CA SER A 16 -10.59 -8.26 9.78
C SER A 16 -10.99 -8.71 8.36
N LEU A 17 -10.05 -9.30 7.62
CA LEU A 17 -10.32 -9.88 6.30
C LEU A 17 -11.01 -11.23 6.41
N ALA A 18 -10.66 -12.03 7.42
CA ALA A 18 -11.28 -13.31 7.72
C ALA A 18 -12.72 -13.13 8.24
N ASP A 19 -12.94 -12.14 9.11
CA ASP A 19 -14.26 -11.74 9.62
C ASP A 19 -15.19 -11.31 8.49
N GLY A 20 -14.67 -10.53 7.53
CA GLY A 20 -15.42 -10.08 6.35
C GLY A 20 -15.87 -11.21 5.40
N VAL A 21 -15.36 -12.43 5.58
CA VAL A 21 -15.75 -13.62 4.79
C VAL A 21 -16.22 -14.79 5.68
N ALA A 22 -16.52 -14.54 6.95
CA ALA A 22 -16.98 -15.53 7.93
C ALA A 22 -16.08 -16.79 8.02
N MET A 23 -14.76 -16.59 7.99
CA MET A 23 -13.78 -17.67 8.15
C MET A 23 -12.93 -17.43 9.40
N SER A 24 -12.42 -18.51 9.99
CA SER A 24 -11.34 -18.37 10.98
C SER A 24 -10.09 -17.81 10.30
N ARG A 25 -9.27 -17.07 11.07
CA ARG A 25 -8.03 -16.46 10.59
C ARG A 25 -7.10 -17.45 9.87
N SER A 26 -6.92 -18.65 10.43
CA SER A 26 -6.07 -19.70 9.85
C SER A 26 -6.63 -20.24 8.54
N ALA A 27 -7.91 -20.62 8.53
CA ALA A 27 -8.57 -21.12 7.33
C ALA A 27 -8.57 -20.07 6.20
N PHE A 28 -8.73 -18.79 6.54
CA PHE A 28 -8.61 -17.69 5.59
C PHE A 28 -7.18 -17.57 5.05
N ALA A 29 -6.16 -17.61 5.92
CA ALA A 29 -4.77 -17.43 5.50
C ALA A 29 -4.27 -18.56 4.59
N ASP A 30 -4.69 -19.80 4.84
CA ASP A 30 -4.33 -20.95 4.04
C ASP A 30 -5.04 -20.89 2.67
N ARG A 31 -6.36 -20.72 2.68
CA ARG A 31 -7.14 -20.60 1.43
C ARG A 31 -6.70 -19.41 0.58
N PHE A 32 -6.34 -18.29 1.20
CA PHE A 32 -5.82 -17.13 0.49
C PHE A 32 -4.47 -17.43 -0.17
N ARG A 33 -3.57 -18.13 0.53
CA ARG A 33 -2.28 -18.51 -0.02
C ARG A 33 -2.43 -19.47 -1.18
N ASP A 34 -3.35 -20.42 -1.08
CA ASP A 34 -3.64 -21.37 -2.17
C ASP A 34 -4.16 -20.65 -3.43
N LEU A 35 -4.96 -19.59 -3.25
CA LEU A 35 -5.54 -18.84 -4.36
C LEU A 35 -4.63 -17.73 -4.93
N VAL A 36 -3.83 -17.08 -4.09
CA VAL A 36 -3.08 -15.85 -4.43
C VAL A 36 -1.57 -16.09 -4.49
N GLY A 37 -1.09 -17.22 -3.96
CA GLY A 37 0.32 -17.62 -3.94
C GLY A 37 1.17 -16.90 -2.88
N VAL A 38 0.61 -15.92 -2.16
CA VAL A 38 1.30 -15.19 -1.09
C VAL A 38 0.42 -15.06 0.14
N PRO A 39 1.01 -14.93 1.34
CA PRO A 39 0.24 -14.69 2.56
C PRO A 39 -0.59 -13.39 2.49
N PRO A 40 -1.77 -13.34 3.14
CA PRO A 40 -2.65 -12.16 3.12
C PRO A 40 -1.95 -10.86 3.54
N HIS A 41 -1.13 -10.89 4.60
CA HIS A 41 -0.42 -9.71 5.09
C HIS A 41 0.53 -9.11 4.03
N SER A 42 1.20 -9.98 3.25
CA SER A 42 2.11 -9.56 2.19
C SER A 42 1.33 -8.92 1.03
N TYR A 43 0.15 -9.46 0.72
CA TYR A 43 -0.74 -8.91 -0.30
C TYR A 43 -1.29 -7.53 0.11
N VAL A 44 -1.78 -7.39 1.35
CA VAL A 44 -2.23 -6.09 1.89
C VAL A 44 -1.11 -5.07 1.83
N THR A 45 0.12 -5.46 2.22
CA THR A 45 1.29 -4.59 2.14
C THR A 45 1.55 -4.14 0.70
N ARG A 46 1.55 -5.07 -0.26
CA ARG A 46 1.74 -4.78 -1.69
C ARG A 46 0.69 -3.79 -2.20
N TRP A 47 -0.58 -4.01 -1.86
CA TRP A 47 -1.67 -3.11 -2.25
C TRP A 47 -1.53 -1.70 -1.65
N ARG A 48 -1.20 -1.61 -0.34
CA ARG A 48 -0.94 -0.33 0.33
C ARG A 48 0.20 0.44 -0.36
N MET A 49 1.29 -0.23 -0.71
CA MET A 49 2.42 0.41 -1.40
C MET A 49 2.06 0.83 -2.84
N HIS A 50 1.26 0.05 -3.56
CA HIS A 50 0.77 0.44 -4.88
C HIS A 50 -0.06 1.72 -4.80
N LYS A 51 -1.01 1.81 -3.86
CA LYS A 51 -1.80 3.02 -3.65
C LYS A 51 -0.95 4.21 -3.20
N ALA A 52 -0.03 4.00 -2.25
CA ALA A 52 0.89 5.04 -1.81
C ALA A 52 1.72 5.60 -2.97
N SER A 53 2.19 4.72 -3.88
CA SER A 53 2.93 5.13 -5.07
C SER A 53 2.09 6.01 -6.00
N GLY A 54 0.79 5.71 -6.16
CA GLY A 54 -0.14 6.57 -6.90
C GLY A 54 -0.32 7.95 -6.25
N LEU A 55 -0.54 7.98 -4.94
CA LEU A 55 -0.70 9.23 -4.17
C LEU A 55 0.55 10.12 -4.22
N LEU A 56 1.74 9.51 -4.18
CA LEU A 56 3.01 10.25 -4.25
C LEU A 56 3.35 10.77 -5.65
N ARG A 57 2.78 10.16 -6.71
CA ARG A 57 3.03 10.58 -8.10
C ARG A 57 2.17 11.75 -8.56
N HIS A 58 0.97 11.88 -8.02
CA HIS A 58 -0.07 12.74 -8.60
C HIS A 58 -0.67 13.75 -7.60
N GLY A 59 -0.02 13.99 -6.46
CA GLY A 59 -0.60 14.87 -5.45
C GLY A 59 0.41 15.59 -4.58
N ASP A 60 -0.06 16.68 -3.98
CA ASP A 60 0.70 17.53 -3.05
C ASP A 60 0.62 17.03 -1.59
N ALA A 61 -0.05 15.90 -1.38
CA ALA A 61 -0.23 15.26 -0.09
C ALA A 61 1.13 15.06 0.61
N THR A 62 1.28 15.43 1.88
CA THR A 62 2.53 15.20 2.63
C THR A 62 2.80 13.70 2.80
N ILE A 63 4.06 13.29 2.98
CA ILE A 63 4.42 11.88 3.22
C ILE A 63 3.65 11.34 4.44
N ALA A 64 3.53 12.14 5.51
CA ALA A 64 2.68 11.87 6.68
C ALA A 64 1.22 11.56 6.34
N SER A 65 0.61 12.36 5.47
CA SER A 65 -0.79 12.14 5.06
C SER A 65 -0.95 10.87 4.22
N VAL A 66 0.02 10.57 3.35
CA VAL A 66 0.03 9.35 2.52
C VAL A 66 0.18 8.10 3.40
N ALA A 67 1.08 8.15 4.40
CA ALA A 67 1.27 7.07 5.36
C ALA A 67 -0.05 6.73 6.08
N ARG A 68 -0.74 7.75 6.61
CA ARG A 68 -2.06 7.57 7.25
C ARG A 68 -3.12 7.05 6.29
N ALA A 69 -3.16 7.58 5.06
CA ALA A 69 -4.13 7.18 4.03
C ALA A 69 -3.97 5.72 3.55
N VAL A 70 -2.81 5.11 3.80
CA VAL A 70 -2.54 3.69 3.51
C VAL A 70 -2.39 2.83 4.77
N GLY A 71 -2.83 3.35 5.93
CA GLY A 71 -2.95 2.58 7.16
C GLY A 71 -1.65 2.39 7.95
N TYR A 72 -0.72 3.35 7.88
CA TYR A 72 0.46 3.44 8.74
C TYR A 72 0.32 4.59 9.73
N GLU A 73 0.59 4.32 11.00
CA GLU A 73 0.49 5.30 12.09
C GLU A 73 1.58 6.36 12.03
N ASN A 74 2.77 6.01 11.51
CA ASN A 74 3.90 6.91 11.42
C ASN A 74 4.70 6.75 10.12
N GLU A 75 5.39 7.84 9.76
CA GLU A 75 6.18 7.94 8.53
C GLU A 75 7.39 7.01 8.51
N SER A 76 8.01 6.76 9.65
CA SER A 76 9.18 5.89 9.75
C SER A 76 8.88 4.45 9.36
N SER A 77 7.79 3.88 9.90
CA SER A 77 7.33 2.54 9.55
C SER A 77 6.91 2.45 8.08
N PHE A 78 6.17 3.44 7.60
CA PHE A 78 5.79 3.54 6.20
C PHE A 78 7.02 3.60 5.28
N GLY A 79 7.96 4.51 5.55
CA GLY A 79 9.15 4.76 4.73
C GLY A 79 10.06 3.54 4.62
N LYS A 80 10.24 2.78 5.71
CA LYS A 80 11.02 1.52 5.69
C LYS A 80 10.39 0.49 4.74
N VAL A 81 9.07 0.27 4.87
CA VAL A 81 8.36 -0.71 4.03
C VAL A 81 8.28 -0.24 2.58
N PHE A 82 8.03 1.05 2.37
CA PHE A 82 7.97 1.66 1.05
C PHE A 82 9.30 1.52 0.32
N LYS A 83 10.43 1.87 0.97
CA LYS A 83 11.76 1.71 0.40
C LYS A 83 12.07 0.25 0.07
N ARG A 84 11.70 -0.68 0.95
CA ARG A 84 11.84 -2.12 0.67
C ARG A 84 11.04 -2.56 -0.57
N TYR A 85 9.88 -1.95 -0.79
CA TYR A 85 8.98 -2.31 -1.89
C TYR A 85 9.34 -1.65 -3.23
N THR A 86 9.70 -0.37 -3.22
CA THR A 86 9.96 0.43 -4.44
C THR A 86 11.44 0.61 -4.76
N GLY A 87 12.32 0.30 -3.81
CA GLY A 87 13.76 0.58 -3.87
C GLY A 87 14.13 2.01 -3.46
N GLN A 88 13.17 2.90 -3.22
CA GLN A 88 13.39 4.34 -2.97
C GLN A 88 12.61 4.83 -1.76
N ALA A 89 13.16 5.82 -1.04
CA ALA A 89 12.39 6.49 0.00
C ALA A 89 11.19 7.26 -0.60
N PRO A 90 10.08 7.44 0.14
CA PRO A 90 8.90 8.15 -0.37
C PRO A 90 9.18 9.55 -0.95
N GLY A 91 10.10 10.29 -0.34
CA GLY A 91 10.50 11.63 -0.82
C GLY A 91 11.28 11.58 -2.13
N GLU A 92 12.26 10.69 -2.25
CA GLU A 92 13.04 10.45 -3.48
C GLU A 92 12.11 10.04 -4.63
N PHE A 93 11.19 9.12 -4.33
CA PHE A 93 10.21 8.63 -5.29
C PHE A 93 9.30 9.73 -5.84
N ARG A 94 8.87 10.67 -4.97
CA ARG A 94 8.09 11.85 -5.38
C ARG A 94 8.92 12.80 -6.24
N ALA A 95 10.13 13.14 -5.80
CA ALA A 95 11.00 14.07 -6.53
C ALA A 95 11.26 13.58 -7.96
N ARG A 96 11.55 12.28 -8.13
CA ARG A 96 11.74 11.67 -9.44
C ARG A 96 10.48 11.73 -10.30
N SER A 97 9.31 11.45 -9.70
CA SER A 97 8.03 11.49 -10.42
C SER A 97 7.68 12.89 -10.91
N ASN A 98 8.00 13.93 -10.13
CA ASN A 98 7.83 15.32 -10.57
C ASN A 98 8.83 15.71 -11.67
N GLY A 99 10.07 15.21 -11.60
CA GLY A 99 11.07 15.39 -12.67
C GLY A 99 10.61 14.81 -14.01
N ASP A 100 10.08 13.59 -14.01
CA ASP A 100 9.55 12.91 -15.20
C ASP A 100 8.34 13.65 -15.84
N ILE A 101 7.55 14.40 -15.05
CA ILE A 101 6.41 15.19 -15.55
C ILE A 101 6.89 16.48 -16.23
N VAL A 102 7.91 17.14 -15.66
CA VAL A 102 8.47 18.39 -16.20
C VAL A 102 9.15 18.15 -17.56
N GLU A 103 9.83 17.01 -17.74
CA GLU A 103 10.48 16.66 -19.01
C GLU A 103 9.49 16.34 -20.14
N ARG A 104 8.26 15.91 -19.84
CA ARG A 104 7.26 15.49 -20.85
C ARG A 104 6.39 16.61 -21.42
N HIS A 105 6.36 17.79 -20.79
CA HIS A 105 5.55 18.94 -21.23
C HIS A 105 6.39 20.09 -21.81
N GLY A 106 7.69 19.88 -22.04
CA GLY A 106 8.63 20.89 -22.53
C GLY A 106 9.23 20.59 -23.91
N GLY A 107 8.43 20.13 -24.87
CA GLY A 107 8.84 19.86 -26.26
C GLY A 107 7.87 20.45 -27.27
#